data_AF-A0A6A7RXZ6-F1
#
_entry.id   AF-A0A6A7RXZ6-F1
#
_cell.length_a   1.000
_cell.length_b   1.000
_cell.length_c   1.000
_cell.angle_alpha   90.00
_cell.angle_beta   90.00
_cell.angle_gamma   90.00
#
_symmetry.space_group_name_H-M   'P 1'
#
loop_
_entity.id
_entity.type
_entity.pdbx_description
1 polymer ?
#
loop_
_entity_poly.entity_id
_entity_poly.type
_entity_poly.pdbx_seq_one_letter_code
_entity_poly.pdbx_strand_id
1 'polypeptide(L)'
;MIINRQALLLLIVVLSGCAAIARHTLNEEYGAPDPARFDVPAMPPAGFSYRSEVQPILEKRCVVCHACYDAPCQLKFTAWEGIARGTSKELVYDSGRLDEAQLTRLFTDAQTASQWRDKGFAAVLNEREQTPAANLAASVMYRALKLKEEHPLPDTAILPEAFDFSLDRKQQCPRIDDYAAFERKNPLWGMPFGLPGLNEAEMATLSRWLELGAPFEGLPPLPAAIDGQVADWEEFLNGDSLKQRLASRYIYEHLFLAHLYFDDDPAHHYFRMVRSRTPPGQPIDLIASRRP
;
A
#
# COMPACT_ATOMS: atom_id res chain seq x y z
N MET A 1 34.09 25.03 -9.38
CA MET A 1 32.95 25.95 -9.15
C MET A 1 32.73 26.09 -7.65
N ILE A 2 33.07 27.25 -7.08
CA ILE A 2 32.85 27.52 -5.66
C ILE A 2 31.38 27.92 -5.52
N ILE A 3 30.53 27.00 -5.06
CA ILE A 3 29.13 27.31 -4.75
C ILE A 3 29.14 28.30 -3.59
N ASN A 4 28.67 29.53 -3.84
CA ASN A 4 28.58 30.59 -2.83
C ASN A 4 27.66 30.11 -1.69
N ARG A 5 28.21 29.97 -0.48
CA ARG A 5 27.47 29.51 0.72
C ARG A 5 26.21 30.35 1.00
N GLN A 6 26.22 31.65 0.68
CA GLN A 6 25.06 32.51 0.85
C GLN A 6 23.96 32.19 -0.18
N ALA A 7 24.34 31.90 -1.42
CA ALA A 7 23.38 31.46 -2.46
C ALA A 7 22.80 30.08 -2.14
N LEU A 8 23.60 29.18 -1.57
CA LEU A 8 23.14 27.86 -1.11
C LEU A 8 22.18 27.98 0.07
N LEU A 9 22.46 28.84 1.05
CA LEU A 9 21.58 29.10 2.19
C LEU A 9 20.25 29.73 1.75
N LEU A 10 20.28 30.71 0.85
CA LEU A 10 19.06 31.31 0.29
C LEU A 10 18.23 30.28 -0.48
N LEU A 11 18.87 29.42 -1.27
CA LEU A 11 18.19 28.34 -1.99
C LEU A 11 17.53 27.33 -1.03
N ILE A 12 18.22 26.95 0.05
CA ILE A 12 17.67 26.05 1.09
C ILE A 12 16.45 26.70 1.77
N VAL A 13 16.53 27.99 2.12
CA VAL A 13 15.41 28.71 2.74
C VAL A 13 14.21 28.77 1.80
N VAL A 14 14.41 29.10 0.53
CA VAL A 14 13.32 29.15 -0.47
C VAL A 14 12.68 27.77 -0.68
N LEU A 15 13.49 26.71 -0.83
CA LEU A 15 12.97 25.34 -1.03
C LEU A 15 12.24 24.80 0.21
N SER A 16 12.76 25.08 1.41
CA SER A 16 12.08 24.73 2.67
C SER A 16 10.75 25.49 2.87
N GLY A 17 10.70 26.75 2.39
CA GLY A 17 9.49 27.57 2.42
C GLY A 17 8.36 27.00 1.56
N CYS A 18 8.64 26.52 0.35
CA CYS A 18 7.61 25.98 -0.54
C CYS A 18 6.89 24.75 0.02
N ALA A 19 7.63 23.79 0.59
CA ALA A 19 7.04 22.59 1.19
C ALA A 19 6.27 22.93 2.48
N ALA A 20 6.78 23.86 3.28
CA ALA A 20 6.08 24.34 4.48
C ALA A 20 4.77 25.05 4.14
N ILE A 21 4.75 25.89 3.10
CA ILE A 21 3.55 26.58 2.61
C ILE A 21 2.54 25.56 2.07
N ALA A 22 2.95 24.61 1.23
CA ALA A 22 2.05 23.61 0.67
C ALA A 22 1.39 22.74 1.76
N ARG A 23 2.17 22.36 2.78
CA ARG A 23 1.66 21.63 3.95
C ARG A 23 0.72 22.51 4.78
N HIS A 24 1.03 23.79 4.95
CA HIS A 24 0.17 24.74 5.65
C HIS A 24 -1.18 24.91 4.93
N THR A 25 -1.17 25.11 3.61
CA THR A 25 -2.40 25.24 2.82
C THR A 25 -3.27 23.99 2.89
N LEU A 26 -2.68 22.79 2.80
CA LEU A 26 -3.44 21.54 2.94
C LEU A 26 -3.99 21.35 4.35
N ASN A 27 -3.27 21.81 5.38
CA ASN A 27 -3.75 21.77 6.76
C ASN A 27 -4.90 22.77 7.01
N GLU A 28 -4.84 23.96 6.41
CA GLU A 28 -5.90 24.96 6.50
C GLU A 28 -7.17 24.54 5.76
N GLU A 29 -7.00 23.92 4.59
CA GLU A 29 -8.12 23.57 3.72
C GLU A 29 -8.80 22.24 4.10
N TYR A 30 -8.01 21.25 4.53
CA TYR A 30 -8.49 19.89 4.78
C TYR A 30 -8.13 19.34 6.15
N GLY A 31 -7.59 20.16 7.06
CA GLY A 31 -7.18 19.71 8.39
C GLY A 31 -5.83 18.98 8.40
N ALA A 32 -5.29 18.76 9.60
CA ALA A 32 -4.05 18.02 9.81
C ALA A 32 -4.22 16.53 9.43
N PRO A 33 -3.17 15.86 8.93
CA PRO A 33 -3.25 14.44 8.64
C PRO A 33 -3.32 13.61 9.93
N ASP A 34 -4.17 12.60 9.93
CA ASP A 34 -4.32 11.57 10.94
C ASP A 34 -3.69 10.25 10.46
N PRO A 35 -2.49 9.88 10.94
CA PRO A 35 -1.84 8.60 10.63
C PRO A 35 -2.69 7.36 10.91
N ALA A 36 -3.63 7.43 11.85
CA ALA A 36 -4.47 6.30 12.25
C ALA A 36 -5.75 6.19 11.40
N ARG A 37 -5.98 7.11 10.46
CA ARG A 37 -7.21 7.16 9.65
C ARG A 37 -7.55 5.83 8.99
N PHE A 38 -6.54 5.11 8.50
CA PHE A 38 -6.69 3.82 7.80
C PHE A 38 -6.24 2.62 8.64
N ASP A 39 -6.15 2.76 9.97
CA ASP A 39 -5.92 1.62 10.85
C ASP A 39 -7.12 0.67 10.84
N VAL A 40 -8.32 1.23 10.65
CA VAL A 40 -9.56 0.49 10.43
C VAL A 40 -10.26 1.06 9.19
N PRO A 41 -10.62 0.23 8.20
CA PRO A 41 -11.36 0.70 7.04
C PRO A 41 -12.76 1.17 7.43
N ALA A 42 -13.27 2.18 6.73
CA ALA A 42 -14.69 2.53 6.82
C ALA A 42 -15.53 1.50 6.04
N MET A 43 -16.73 1.20 6.54
CA MET A 43 -17.68 0.37 5.80
C MET A 43 -18.20 1.11 4.57
N PRO A 44 -18.30 0.45 3.40
CA PRO A 44 -18.88 1.06 2.23
C PRO A 44 -20.39 1.31 2.41
N PRO A 45 -20.95 2.32 1.73
CA PRO A 45 -22.39 2.52 1.71
C PRO A 45 -23.12 1.34 1.06
N ALA A 46 -24.42 1.19 1.37
CA ALA A 46 -25.25 0.17 0.76
C ALA A 46 -25.19 0.23 -0.78
N GLY A 47 -24.99 -0.93 -1.40
CA GLY A 47 -24.88 -1.06 -2.86
C GLY A 47 -23.50 -0.77 -3.44
N PHE A 48 -22.48 -0.51 -2.61
CA PHE A 48 -21.09 -0.39 -3.04
C PHE A 48 -20.22 -1.46 -2.38
N SER A 49 -19.33 -2.10 -3.13
CA SER A 49 -18.36 -3.08 -2.59
C SER A 49 -16.98 -2.92 -3.19
N TYR A 50 -15.97 -2.80 -2.32
CA TYR A 50 -14.58 -2.74 -2.77
C TYR A 50 -14.20 -4.02 -3.51
N ARG A 51 -14.58 -5.19 -2.98
CA ARG A 51 -14.19 -6.48 -3.58
C ARG A 51 -14.79 -6.72 -4.96
N SER A 52 -16.07 -6.37 -5.17
CA SER A 52 -16.72 -6.66 -6.46
C SER A 52 -16.47 -5.58 -7.50
N GLU A 53 -16.23 -4.34 -7.10
CA GLU A 53 -16.15 -3.21 -8.04
C GLU A 53 -14.73 -2.67 -8.20
N VAL A 54 -14.00 -2.46 -7.09
CA VAL A 54 -12.71 -1.76 -7.09
C VAL A 54 -11.55 -2.74 -7.32
N GLN A 55 -11.54 -3.83 -6.57
CA GLN A 55 -10.47 -4.82 -6.59
C GLN A 55 -10.20 -5.38 -8.01
N PRO A 56 -11.20 -5.74 -8.83
CA PRO A 56 -10.94 -6.26 -10.18
C PRO A 56 -10.24 -5.24 -11.09
N ILE A 57 -10.51 -3.94 -10.91
CA ILE A 57 -9.85 -2.87 -11.65
C ILE A 57 -8.38 -2.78 -11.24
N LEU A 58 -8.11 -2.78 -9.92
CA LEU A 58 -6.75 -2.71 -9.40
C LEU A 58 -5.93 -3.93 -9.82
N GLU A 59 -6.51 -5.12 -9.78
CA GLU A 59 -5.88 -6.36 -10.25
C GLU A 59 -5.52 -6.29 -11.73
N LYS A 60 -6.45 -5.84 -12.57
CA LYS A 60 -6.23 -5.76 -14.02
C LYS A 60 -5.28 -4.63 -14.42
N ARG A 61 -5.31 -3.50 -13.73
CA ARG A 61 -4.65 -2.25 -14.18
C ARG A 61 -3.42 -1.84 -13.39
N CYS A 62 -3.25 -2.34 -12.16
CA CYS A 62 -2.21 -1.86 -11.24
C CYS A 62 -1.29 -2.97 -10.72
N VAL A 63 -1.84 -4.16 -10.42
CA VAL A 63 -1.08 -5.26 -9.78
C VAL A 63 0.12 -5.72 -10.61
N VAL A 64 0.05 -5.71 -11.93
CA VAL A 64 1.18 -6.09 -12.81
C VAL A 64 2.48 -5.34 -12.48
N CYS A 65 2.40 -4.07 -12.08
CA CYS A 65 3.55 -3.26 -11.67
C CYS A 65 3.72 -3.17 -10.15
N HIS A 66 2.66 -3.44 -9.39
CA HIS A 66 2.58 -3.19 -7.94
C HIS A 66 2.35 -4.45 -7.09
N ALA A 67 2.69 -5.64 -7.59
CA ALA A 67 2.56 -6.91 -6.86
C ALA A 67 3.81 -7.27 -6.05
N CYS A 68 4.99 -7.12 -6.64
CA CYS A 68 6.23 -7.75 -6.20
C CYS A 68 7.10 -6.81 -5.34
N TYR A 69 8.08 -7.34 -4.61
CA TYR A 69 8.89 -6.56 -3.65
C TYR A 69 9.65 -5.38 -4.28
N ASP A 70 9.86 -5.43 -5.59
CA ASP A 70 10.45 -4.40 -6.45
C ASP A 70 9.42 -3.40 -7.00
N ALA A 71 8.15 -3.48 -6.57
CA ALA A 71 7.11 -2.54 -6.94
C ALA A 71 7.60 -1.08 -6.76
N PRO A 72 7.36 -0.18 -7.73
CA PRO A 72 7.76 1.21 -7.63
C PRO A 72 7.26 1.84 -6.32
N CYS A 73 8.17 2.53 -5.62
CA CYS A 73 7.91 3.10 -4.31
C CYS A 73 7.38 2.11 -3.25
N GLN A 74 7.65 0.82 -3.41
CA GLN A 74 7.06 -0.27 -2.61
C GLN A 74 5.52 -0.27 -2.56
N LEU A 75 4.80 0.49 -3.40
CA LEU A 75 3.35 0.58 -3.32
C LEU A 75 2.71 -0.73 -3.80
N LYS A 76 1.70 -1.22 -3.06
CA LYS A 76 1.03 -2.49 -3.33
C LYS A 76 -0.45 -2.29 -3.59
N PHE A 77 -0.94 -2.86 -4.69
CA PHE A 77 -2.37 -2.88 -5.03
C PHE A 77 -2.99 -4.28 -4.93
N THR A 78 -2.27 -5.25 -4.37
CA THR A 78 -2.73 -6.63 -4.20
C THR A 78 -3.73 -6.81 -3.05
N ALA A 79 -3.88 -5.81 -2.20
CA ALA A 79 -4.80 -5.80 -1.07
C ALA A 79 -5.06 -4.35 -0.62
N TRP A 80 -6.18 -4.11 0.06
CA TRP A 80 -6.54 -2.78 0.56
C TRP A 80 -5.49 -2.22 1.53
N GLU A 81 -4.96 -3.08 2.41
CA GLU A 81 -3.92 -2.75 3.39
C GLU A 81 -2.60 -2.34 2.70
N GLY A 82 -2.35 -2.85 1.49
CA GLY A 82 -1.22 -2.44 0.67
C GLY A 82 -1.31 -0.99 0.19
N ILE A 83 -2.53 -0.54 -0.09
CA ILE A 83 -2.85 0.83 -0.49
C ILE A 83 -2.80 1.74 0.75
N ALA A 84 -3.43 1.32 1.85
CA ALA A 84 -3.40 2.02 3.13
C ALA A 84 -1.98 2.19 3.68
N ARG A 85 -1.10 1.20 3.48
CA ARG A 85 0.33 1.31 3.79
C ARG A 85 0.99 2.47 3.05
N GLY A 86 0.67 2.67 1.78
CA GLY A 86 1.23 3.72 0.95
C GLY A 86 2.61 3.42 0.38
N THR A 87 3.43 4.47 0.24
CA THR A 87 4.70 4.45 -0.52
C THR A 87 5.93 4.65 0.36
N SER A 88 7.08 4.11 -0.07
CA SER A 88 8.38 4.38 0.51
C SER A 88 9.43 4.57 -0.59
N LYS A 89 10.42 5.44 -0.35
CA LYS A 89 11.56 5.65 -1.27
C LYS A 89 12.65 4.61 -1.08
N GLU A 90 12.60 3.85 0.01
CA GLU A 90 13.61 2.83 0.32
C GLU A 90 13.60 1.73 -0.73
N LEU A 91 14.78 1.36 -1.21
CA LEU A 91 14.93 0.22 -2.11
C LEU A 91 14.93 -1.08 -1.31
N VAL A 92 14.10 -2.04 -1.72
CA VAL A 92 14.11 -3.37 -1.10
C VAL A 92 15.33 -4.17 -1.56
N TYR A 93 15.62 -4.12 -2.86
CA TYR A 93 16.82 -4.70 -3.45
C TYR A 93 17.85 -3.60 -3.73
N ASP A 94 18.85 -3.54 -2.87
CA ASP A 94 19.90 -2.53 -2.92
C ASP A 94 21.26 -3.24 -2.79
N SER A 95 21.92 -3.44 -3.93
CA SER A 95 23.18 -4.18 -4.02
C SER A 95 24.36 -3.47 -3.36
N GLY A 96 24.23 -2.17 -3.05
CA GLY A 96 25.25 -1.40 -2.36
C GLY A 96 25.16 -1.49 -0.83
N ARG A 97 24.14 -2.13 -0.29
CA ARG A 97 23.89 -2.15 1.16
C ARG A 97 24.86 -3.06 1.89
N LEU A 98 25.54 -2.51 2.89
CA LEU A 98 26.46 -3.25 3.77
C LEU A 98 25.77 -3.86 4.99
N ASP A 99 24.67 -3.26 5.42
CA ASP A 99 23.91 -3.68 6.60
C ASP A 99 22.55 -4.28 6.22
N GLU A 100 21.95 -4.99 7.16
CA GLU A 100 20.63 -5.56 6.92
C GLU A 100 19.54 -4.49 6.72
N ALA A 101 18.75 -4.66 5.67
CA ALA A 101 17.55 -3.85 5.42
C ALA A 101 16.53 -3.97 6.55
N GLN A 102 15.86 -2.87 6.91
CA GLN A 102 14.63 -2.95 7.69
C GLN A 102 13.57 -3.72 6.90
N LEU A 103 12.88 -4.65 7.57
CA LEU A 103 11.85 -5.48 6.93
C LEU A 103 10.52 -4.71 6.81
N THR A 104 9.91 -4.79 5.63
CA THR A 104 8.68 -4.08 5.24
C THR A 104 7.68 -4.99 4.52
N ARG A 105 7.64 -6.28 4.87
CA ARG A 105 6.69 -7.27 4.35
C ARG A 105 5.28 -6.90 4.81
N LEU A 106 4.38 -6.74 3.84
CA LEU A 106 2.96 -6.46 4.09
C LEU A 106 2.36 -7.57 4.95
N PHE A 107 1.48 -7.22 5.89
CA PHE A 107 0.85 -8.12 6.87
C PHE A 107 1.79 -8.77 7.90
N THR A 108 3.10 -8.51 7.86
CA THR A 108 4.05 -9.13 8.79
C THR A 108 4.73 -8.09 9.65
N ASP A 109 5.43 -7.14 9.03
CA ASP A 109 6.31 -6.24 9.76
C ASP A 109 5.58 -5.02 10.37
N ALA A 110 4.34 -4.77 9.95
CA ALA A 110 3.36 -3.86 10.55
C ALA A 110 1.94 -4.25 10.10
N GLN A 111 0.94 -3.97 10.94
CA GLN A 111 -0.45 -4.38 10.79
C GLN A 111 -1.39 -3.21 10.46
N THR A 112 -1.05 -1.98 10.82
CA THR A 112 -1.91 -0.81 10.64
C THR A 112 -1.23 0.30 9.83
N ALA A 113 -2.02 1.22 9.26
CA ALA A 113 -1.50 2.34 8.49
C ALA A 113 -0.56 3.24 9.32
N SER A 114 -0.94 3.53 10.56
CA SER A 114 -0.14 4.30 11.53
C SER A 114 1.23 3.68 11.78
N GLN A 115 1.30 2.36 11.99
CA GLN A 115 2.56 1.65 12.15
C GLN A 115 3.46 1.73 10.89
N TRP A 116 2.86 1.84 9.70
CA TRP A 116 3.62 2.09 8.47
C TRP A 116 4.13 3.53 8.39
N ARG A 117 3.40 4.52 8.91
CA ARG A 117 3.89 5.91 9.04
C ARG A 117 5.11 5.99 9.96
N ASP A 118 5.11 5.26 11.06
CA ASP A 118 6.27 5.15 11.96
C ASP A 118 7.50 4.53 11.29
N LYS A 119 7.26 3.66 10.29
CA LYS A 119 8.31 3.10 9.42
C LYS A 119 8.68 3.99 8.23
N GLY A 120 8.21 5.23 8.19
CA GLY A 120 8.56 6.22 7.17
C GLY A 120 7.79 6.10 5.86
N PHE A 121 6.73 5.30 5.80
CA PHE A 121 5.86 5.27 4.62
C PHE A 121 5.03 6.56 4.52
N ALA A 122 4.72 6.97 3.29
CA ALA A 122 3.86 8.09 2.98
C ALA A 122 2.50 7.61 2.48
N ALA A 123 1.42 8.22 2.98
CA ALA A 123 0.07 7.92 2.54
C ALA A 123 -0.12 8.23 1.05
N VAL A 124 -0.87 7.35 0.38
CA VAL A 124 -1.39 7.60 -0.98
C VAL A 124 -2.88 7.91 -1.01
N LEU A 125 -3.59 7.56 0.07
CA LEU A 125 -4.97 7.92 0.34
C LEU A 125 -5.04 9.17 1.22
N ASN A 126 -6.21 9.81 1.29
CA ASN A 126 -6.40 11.00 2.12
C ASN A 126 -6.50 10.64 3.61
N GLU A 127 -5.49 11.02 4.39
CA GLU A 127 -5.46 10.89 5.86
C GLU A 127 -6.01 12.13 6.59
N ARG A 128 -6.55 13.12 5.89
CA ARG A 128 -7.04 14.38 6.47
C ARG A 128 -8.57 14.32 6.65
N GLU A 129 -9.25 15.46 6.67
CA GLU A 129 -10.71 15.52 6.74
C GLU A 129 -11.38 14.61 5.69
N GLN A 130 -12.41 13.89 6.11
CA GLN A 130 -13.07 12.87 5.30
C GLN A 130 -14.29 13.42 4.56
N THR A 131 -14.08 14.49 3.80
CA THR A 131 -15.09 15.03 2.88
C THR A 131 -14.81 14.55 1.45
N PRO A 132 -15.84 14.42 0.59
CA PRO A 132 -15.66 14.05 -0.82
C PRO A 132 -14.55 14.85 -1.53
N ALA A 133 -14.53 16.16 -1.35
CA ALA A 133 -13.53 17.04 -1.96
C ALA A 133 -12.12 16.78 -1.41
N ALA A 134 -11.96 16.73 -0.09
CA ALA A 134 -10.67 16.46 0.55
C ALA A 134 -10.12 15.07 0.18
N ASN A 135 -11.00 14.07 0.13
CA ASN A 135 -10.66 12.70 -0.23
C ASN A 135 -10.03 12.58 -1.61
N LEU A 136 -10.45 13.43 -2.56
CA LEU A 136 -9.86 13.50 -3.89
C LEU A 136 -8.61 14.40 -3.91
N ALA A 137 -8.73 15.63 -3.41
CA ALA A 137 -7.68 16.64 -3.49
C ALA A 137 -6.41 16.26 -2.72
N ALA A 138 -6.56 15.57 -1.58
CA ALA A 138 -5.46 15.13 -0.73
C ALA A 138 -5.06 13.64 -0.95
N SER A 139 -5.53 13.02 -2.04
CA SER A 139 -5.16 11.65 -2.43
C SER A 139 -4.14 11.65 -3.56
N VAL A 140 -2.92 11.17 -3.27
CA VAL A 140 -1.88 10.95 -4.29
C VAL A 140 -2.37 9.98 -5.36
N MET A 141 -3.11 8.94 -4.95
CA MET A 141 -3.66 7.95 -5.88
C MET A 141 -4.64 8.60 -6.85
N TYR A 142 -5.59 9.39 -6.36
CA TYR A 142 -6.56 10.06 -7.23
C TYR A 142 -5.85 11.01 -8.20
N ARG A 143 -4.93 11.83 -7.69
CA ARG A 143 -4.19 12.80 -8.52
C ARG A 143 -3.33 12.13 -9.58
N ALA A 144 -2.75 10.97 -9.28
CA ALA A 144 -2.00 10.19 -10.26
C ALA A 144 -2.87 9.67 -11.40
N LEU A 145 -4.09 9.20 -11.08
CA LEU A 145 -5.07 8.77 -12.09
C LEU A 145 -5.58 9.95 -12.90
N LYS A 146 -5.93 11.05 -12.24
CA LYS A 146 -6.42 12.28 -12.89
C LYS A 146 -5.39 12.87 -13.83
N LEU A 147 -4.12 12.86 -13.43
CA LEU A 147 -3.01 13.32 -14.28
C LEU A 147 -2.92 12.53 -15.59
N LYS A 148 -3.15 11.22 -15.56
CA LYS A 148 -3.18 10.38 -16.78
C LYS A 148 -4.39 10.68 -17.66
N GLU A 149 -5.54 10.94 -17.05
CA GLU A 149 -6.76 11.31 -17.77
C GLU A 149 -6.59 12.66 -18.49
N GLU A 150 -6.01 13.65 -17.81
CA GLU A 150 -5.77 15.00 -18.36
C GLU A 150 -4.63 15.02 -19.39
N HIS A 151 -3.66 14.13 -19.24
CA HIS A 151 -2.50 14.01 -20.12
C HIS A 151 -2.37 12.56 -20.63
N PRO A 152 -3.24 12.15 -21.58
CA PRO A 152 -3.21 10.82 -22.16
C PRO A 152 -1.88 10.56 -22.86
N LEU A 153 -1.59 9.28 -23.13
CA LEU A 153 -0.39 8.92 -23.87
C LEU A 153 -0.40 9.59 -25.26
N PRO A 154 0.77 10.02 -25.78
CA PRO A 154 0.88 10.50 -27.14
C PRO A 154 0.54 9.38 -28.13
N ASP A 155 -0.16 9.72 -29.22
CA ASP A 155 -0.51 8.78 -30.28
C ASP A 155 0.71 8.52 -31.18
N THR A 156 1.67 7.77 -30.64
CA THR A 156 2.96 7.46 -31.26
C THR A 156 3.34 6.02 -30.98
N ALA A 157 3.95 5.34 -31.95
CA ALA A 157 4.37 3.94 -31.80
C ALA A 157 5.45 3.73 -30.71
N ILE A 158 6.29 4.75 -30.47
CA ILE A 158 7.36 4.72 -29.46
C ILE A 158 7.18 5.94 -28.58
N LEU A 159 7.09 5.72 -27.27
CA LEU A 159 6.95 6.80 -26.29
C LEU A 159 8.22 7.67 -26.25
N PRO A 160 8.08 9.00 -26.08
CA PRO A 160 9.22 9.92 -26.06
C PRO A 160 10.09 9.71 -24.81
N GLU A 161 11.31 10.27 -24.83
CA GLU A 161 12.28 10.22 -23.72
C GLU A 161 11.74 10.76 -22.38
N ALA A 162 10.63 11.52 -22.40
CA ALA A 162 9.93 11.93 -21.20
C ALA A 162 9.47 10.76 -20.32
N PHE A 163 9.37 9.55 -20.87
CA PHE A 163 9.11 8.32 -20.12
C PHE A 163 10.43 7.58 -19.81
N ASP A 164 10.89 7.69 -18.57
CA ASP A 164 12.08 6.97 -18.11
C ASP A 164 11.73 5.53 -17.69
N PHE A 165 12.10 4.57 -18.54
CA PHE A 165 11.97 3.12 -18.30
C PHE A 165 13.27 2.44 -17.87
N SER A 166 14.31 3.21 -17.49
CA SER A 166 15.55 2.63 -16.99
C SER A 166 15.31 1.85 -15.69
N LEU A 167 16.06 0.74 -15.53
CA LEU A 167 15.93 -0.15 -14.38
C LEU A 167 16.48 0.47 -13.09
N ASP A 168 17.44 1.40 -13.22
CA ASP A 168 18.14 2.08 -12.13
C ASP A 168 17.63 3.52 -11.89
N ARG A 169 16.46 3.88 -12.44
CA ARG A 169 15.85 5.19 -12.22
C ARG A 169 15.65 5.49 -10.74
N LYS A 170 15.87 6.75 -10.36
CA LYS A 170 15.62 7.21 -8.99
C LYS A 170 14.12 7.22 -8.69
N GLN A 171 13.73 6.56 -7.60
CA GLN A 171 12.36 6.55 -7.10
C GLN A 171 11.94 7.98 -6.66
N GLN A 172 10.94 8.58 -7.33
CA GLN A 172 10.49 9.94 -6.98
C GLN A 172 9.55 9.97 -5.77
N CYS A 173 8.62 9.01 -5.68
CA CYS A 173 7.64 8.80 -4.60
C CYS A 173 7.15 10.11 -3.93
N PRO A 174 6.49 11.01 -4.69
CA PRO A 174 6.03 12.28 -4.16
C PRO A 174 4.97 12.06 -3.08
N ARG A 175 5.05 12.83 -2.00
CA ARG A 175 3.99 12.93 -0.99
C ARG A 175 2.92 13.89 -1.48
N ILE A 176 1.75 13.88 -0.85
CA ILE A 176 0.67 14.80 -1.23
C ILE A 176 1.09 16.27 -1.17
N ASP A 177 1.88 16.65 -0.16
CA ASP A 177 2.38 18.02 0.03
C ASP A 177 3.31 18.47 -1.12
N ASP A 178 3.99 17.53 -1.78
CA ASP A 178 4.91 17.78 -2.90
C ASP A 178 4.27 17.53 -4.28
N TYR A 179 3.06 16.94 -4.32
CA TYR A 179 2.50 16.36 -5.53
C TYR A 179 2.17 17.40 -6.60
N ALA A 180 1.73 18.59 -6.18
CA ALA A 180 1.46 19.70 -7.10
C ALA A 180 2.71 20.17 -7.85
N ALA A 181 3.87 20.15 -7.21
CA ALA A 181 5.13 20.46 -7.88
C ALA A 181 5.56 19.31 -8.81
N PHE A 182 5.33 18.07 -8.38
CA PHE A 182 5.62 16.87 -9.16
C PHE A 182 4.83 16.82 -10.48
N GLU A 183 3.52 17.02 -10.45
CA GLU A 183 2.65 16.92 -11.63
C GLU A 183 2.95 18.02 -12.66
N ARG A 184 3.24 19.26 -12.21
CA ARG A 184 3.67 20.37 -13.10
C ARG A 184 4.99 20.06 -13.79
N LYS A 185 5.91 19.41 -13.09
CA LYS A 185 7.23 19.05 -13.63
C LYS A 185 7.14 17.82 -14.55
N ASN A 186 6.21 16.91 -14.30
CA ASN A 186 6.11 15.62 -14.98
C ASN A 186 4.66 15.36 -15.46
N PRO A 187 4.12 16.16 -16.41
CA PRO A 187 2.71 16.07 -16.80
C PRO A 187 2.32 14.71 -17.39
N LEU A 188 3.25 14.01 -18.06
CA LEU A 188 3.00 12.70 -18.67
C LEU A 188 3.13 11.51 -17.70
N TRP A 189 3.48 11.76 -16.43
CA TRP A 189 3.78 10.73 -15.43
C TRP A 189 2.56 10.27 -14.61
N GLY A 190 1.35 10.53 -15.11
CA GLY A 190 0.14 9.93 -14.57
C GLY A 190 0.16 8.40 -14.64
N MET A 191 -0.64 7.77 -13.79
CA MET A 191 -0.75 6.31 -13.68
C MET A 191 -1.98 5.78 -14.44
N PRO A 192 -1.91 4.59 -15.09
CA PRO A 192 -0.74 3.71 -15.20
C PRO A 192 0.42 4.30 -16.05
N PHE A 193 1.64 4.28 -15.51
CA PHE A 193 2.79 4.92 -16.16
C PHE A 193 3.21 4.17 -17.43
N GLY A 194 3.38 4.91 -18.53
CA GLY A 194 3.76 4.31 -19.83
C GLY A 194 2.72 3.38 -20.46
N LEU A 195 1.52 3.30 -19.88
CA LEU A 195 0.41 2.47 -20.35
C LEU A 195 -0.84 3.34 -20.60
N PRO A 196 -1.81 2.85 -21.40
CA PRO A 196 -3.07 3.54 -21.59
C PRO A 196 -3.79 3.82 -20.26
N GLY A 197 -4.49 4.95 -20.21
CA GLY A 197 -5.33 5.31 -19.08
C GLY A 197 -6.47 4.32 -18.85
N LEU A 198 -7.12 4.47 -17.70
CA LEU A 198 -8.36 3.76 -17.39
C LEU A 198 -9.44 4.17 -18.38
N ASN A 199 -10.36 3.26 -18.70
CA ASN A 199 -11.56 3.67 -19.42
C ASN A 199 -12.48 4.49 -18.49
N GLU A 200 -13.49 5.14 -19.06
CA GLU A 200 -14.39 6.04 -18.31
C GLU A 200 -15.08 5.35 -17.13
N ALA A 201 -15.56 4.11 -17.31
CA ALA A 201 -16.19 3.34 -16.23
C ALA A 201 -15.20 2.97 -15.12
N GLU A 202 -14.00 2.48 -15.50
CA GLU A 202 -12.93 2.16 -14.55
C GLU A 202 -12.51 3.40 -13.73
N MET A 203 -12.35 4.55 -14.40
CA MET A 203 -12.00 5.80 -13.75
C MET A 203 -13.12 6.30 -12.83
N ALA A 204 -14.39 6.21 -13.25
CA ALA A 204 -15.53 6.59 -12.45
C ALA A 204 -15.64 5.74 -11.17
N THR A 205 -15.49 4.42 -11.27
CA THR A 205 -15.52 3.52 -10.11
C THR A 205 -14.40 3.84 -9.11
N LEU A 206 -13.16 4.01 -9.57
CA LEU A 206 -12.04 4.34 -8.67
C LEU A 206 -12.18 5.75 -8.07
N SER A 207 -12.64 6.73 -8.86
CA SER A 207 -12.89 8.09 -8.37
C SER A 207 -13.97 8.09 -7.30
N ARG A 208 -15.07 7.36 -7.52
CA ARG A 208 -16.15 7.22 -6.54
C ARG A 208 -15.67 6.54 -5.26
N TRP A 209 -14.90 5.46 -5.39
CA TRP A 209 -14.32 4.78 -4.24
C TRP A 209 -13.42 5.70 -3.41
N LEU A 210 -12.55 6.47 -4.07
CA LEU A 210 -11.66 7.42 -3.40
C LEU A 210 -12.45 8.56 -2.76
N GLU A 211 -13.43 9.12 -3.46
CA GLU A 211 -14.35 10.16 -2.96
C GLU A 211 -15.07 9.71 -1.67
N LEU A 212 -15.48 8.43 -1.60
CA LEU A 212 -16.09 7.82 -0.42
C LEU A 212 -15.10 7.58 0.74
N GLY A 213 -13.83 7.94 0.60
CA GLY A 213 -12.81 7.74 1.63
C GLY A 213 -12.21 6.34 1.62
N ALA A 214 -12.16 5.71 0.44
CA ALA A 214 -11.57 4.39 0.21
C ALA A 214 -12.12 3.28 1.14
N PRO A 215 -13.45 3.13 1.28
CA PRO A 215 -14.03 2.13 2.18
C PRO A 215 -13.68 0.70 1.76
N PHE A 216 -13.67 -0.20 2.74
CA PHE A 216 -13.46 -1.62 2.55
C PHE A 216 -14.23 -2.40 3.61
N GLU A 217 -15.08 -3.31 3.15
CA GLU A 217 -15.99 -4.09 3.99
C GLU A 217 -15.33 -5.22 4.80
N GLY A 218 -14.00 -5.41 4.69
CA GLY A 218 -13.26 -6.48 5.38
C GLY A 218 -13.55 -7.88 4.85
N LEU A 219 -12.67 -8.86 5.11
CA LEU A 219 -12.86 -10.22 4.61
C LEU A 219 -14.19 -10.83 5.08
N PRO A 220 -14.92 -11.58 4.23
CA PRO A 220 -16.13 -12.26 4.66
C PRO A 220 -15.80 -13.28 5.77
N PRO A 221 -16.74 -13.55 6.69
CA PRO A 221 -16.56 -14.57 7.70
C PRO A 221 -16.41 -15.95 7.05
N LEU A 222 -15.59 -16.80 7.67
CA LEU A 222 -15.42 -18.18 7.22
C LEU A 222 -16.71 -18.99 7.43
N PRO A 223 -17.01 -19.97 6.55
CA PRO A 223 -18.06 -20.94 6.82
C PRO A 223 -17.77 -21.71 8.12
N ALA A 224 -18.81 -22.00 8.92
CA ALA A 224 -18.64 -22.66 10.23
C ALA A 224 -17.90 -24.00 10.17
N ALA A 225 -18.05 -24.76 9.06
CA ALA A 225 -17.32 -26.02 8.87
C ALA A 225 -15.81 -25.79 8.72
N ILE A 226 -15.42 -24.71 8.02
CA ILE A 226 -14.00 -24.33 7.86
C ILE A 226 -13.44 -23.78 9.16
N ASP A 227 -14.24 -22.97 9.87
CA ASP A 227 -13.86 -22.45 11.19
C ASP A 227 -13.60 -23.58 12.20
N GLY A 228 -14.40 -24.65 12.16
CA GLY A 228 -14.15 -25.87 12.95
C GLY A 228 -12.82 -26.55 12.61
N GLN A 229 -12.48 -26.67 11.32
CA GLN A 229 -11.18 -27.22 10.92
C GLN A 229 -10.01 -26.34 11.35
N VAL A 230 -10.15 -25.02 11.26
CA VAL A 230 -9.14 -24.08 11.78
C VAL A 230 -8.94 -24.31 13.28
N ALA A 231 -10.03 -24.44 14.05
CA ALA A 231 -9.95 -24.68 15.48
C ALA A 231 -9.23 -26.01 15.83
N ASP A 232 -9.51 -27.10 15.10
CA ASP A 232 -8.84 -28.39 15.30
C ASP A 232 -7.32 -28.28 15.07
N TRP A 233 -6.91 -27.57 14.01
CA TRP A 233 -5.51 -27.32 13.72
C TRP A 233 -4.85 -26.39 14.74
N GLU A 234 -5.56 -25.36 15.21
CA GLU A 234 -5.07 -24.48 16.26
C GLU A 234 -4.87 -25.24 17.57
N GLU A 235 -5.78 -26.14 17.96
CA GLU A 235 -5.62 -26.98 19.15
C GLU A 235 -4.39 -27.88 19.03
N PHE A 236 -4.22 -28.55 17.89
CA PHE A 236 -3.06 -29.41 17.64
C PHE A 236 -1.74 -28.63 17.66
N LEU A 237 -1.67 -27.53 16.92
CA LEU A 237 -0.44 -26.76 16.73
C LEU A 237 0.00 -26.04 18.00
N ASN A 238 -0.93 -25.67 18.88
CA ASN A 238 -0.67 -24.92 20.11
C ASN A 238 -0.66 -25.79 21.38
N GLY A 239 -0.61 -27.12 21.27
CA GLY A 239 -0.55 -28.01 22.44
C GLY A 239 0.76 -27.93 23.25
N ASP A 240 0.64 -28.10 24.56
CA ASP A 240 1.75 -27.87 25.53
C ASP A 240 2.75 -29.03 25.68
N SER A 241 2.43 -30.23 25.19
CA SER A 241 3.32 -31.38 25.35
C SER A 241 4.63 -31.20 24.58
N LEU A 242 5.74 -31.72 25.11
CA LEU A 242 7.05 -31.63 24.43
C LEU A 242 7.02 -32.21 23.00
N LYS A 243 6.22 -33.27 22.79
CA LYS A 243 6.02 -33.88 21.48
C LYS A 243 5.31 -32.93 20.50
N GLN A 244 4.21 -32.29 20.94
CA GLN A 244 3.48 -31.33 20.11
C GLN A 244 4.34 -30.11 19.80
N ARG A 245 5.01 -29.53 20.80
CA ARG A 245 5.88 -28.36 20.60
C ARG A 245 6.99 -28.62 19.58
N LEU A 246 7.61 -29.81 19.62
CA LEU A 246 8.62 -30.21 18.64
C LEU A 246 8.01 -30.40 17.24
N ALA A 247 6.87 -31.09 17.15
CA ALA A 247 6.19 -31.36 15.88
C ALA A 247 5.67 -30.07 15.23
N SER A 248 4.96 -29.21 15.96
CA SER A 248 4.43 -27.94 15.46
C SER A 248 5.54 -27.01 14.99
N ARG A 249 6.67 -26.97 15.71
CA ARG A 249 7.86 -26.22 15.27
C ARG A 249 8.37 -26.75 13.94
N TYR A 250 8.55 -28.07 13.82
CA TYR A 250 8.99 -28.68 12.57
C TYR A 250 8.03 -28.37 11.42
N ILE A 251 6.72 -28.51 11.63
CA ILE A 251 5.70 -28.21 10.62
C ILE A 251 5.79 -26.74 10.19
N TYR A 252 5.84 -25.80 11.15
CA TYR A 252 5.98 -24.37 10.84
C TYR A 252 7.25 -24.08 10.05
N GLU A 253 8.42 -24.56 10.50
CA GLU A 253 9.70 -24.32 9.83
C GLU A 253 9.72 -24.82 8.37
N HIS A 254 8.89 -25.80 8.02
CA HIS A 254 8.77 -26.34 6.65
C HIS A 254 7.63 -25.72 5.83
N LEU A 255 6.58 -25.20 6.49
CA LEU A 255 5.36 -24.70 5.82
C LEU A 255 5.13 -23.20 5.95
N PHE A 256 5.98 -22.43 6.64
CA PHE A 256 5.74 -20.98 6.88
C PHE A 256 5.65 -20.11 5.61
N LEU A 257 6.14 -20.60 4.47
CA LEU A 257 6.02 -19.93 3.17
C LEU A 257 4.81 -20.40 2.35
N ALA A 258 4.16 -21.50 2.77
CA ALA A 258 3.04 -22.07 2.07
C ALA A 258 1.76 -21.27 2.29
N HIS A 259 0.89 -21.31 1.29
CA HIS A 259 -0.53 -20.98 1.45
C HIS A 259 -1.26 -22.32 1.49
N LEU A 260 -1.97 -22.58 2.58
CA LEU A 260 -2.64 -23.84 2.87
C LEU A 260 -4.15 -23.67 2.63
N TYR A 261 -4.83 -24.70 2.20
CA TYR A 261 -6.29 -24.73 2.14
C TYR A 261 -6.76 -26.13 2.55
N PHE A 262 -8.03 -26.28 2.89
CA PHE A 262 -8.63 -27.58 3.17
C PHE A 262 -9.22 -28.16 1.88
N ASP A 263 -8.88 -29.41 1.55
CA ASP A 263 -9.33 -30.05 0.30
C ASP A 263 -10.85 -30.20 0.21
N ASP A 264 -11.55 -30.22 1.34
CA ASP A 264 -13.01 -30.30 1.43
C ASP A 264 -13.71 -28.93 1.43
N ASP A 265 -12.94 -27.82 1.34
CA ASP A 265 -13.47 -26.47 1.16
C ASP A 265 -13.69 -26.15 -0.33
N PRO A 266 -14.94 -26.09 -0.83
CA PRO A 266 -15.20 -25.83 -2.24
C PRO A 266 -14.73 -24.43 -2.70
N ALA A 267 -14.57 -23.49 -1.78
CA ALA A 267 -14.09 -22.14 -2.06
C ALA A 267 -12.56 -22.01 -1.98
N HIS A 268 -11.87 -23.06 -1.51
CA HIS A 268 -10.42 -23.09 -1.27
C HIS A 268 -9.92 -21.81 -0.56
N HIS A 269 -10.48 -21.50 0.62
CA HIS A 269 -9.97 -20.41 1.43
C HIS A 269 -8.51 -20.69 1.80
N TYR A 270 -7.63 -19.72 1.53
CA TYR A 270 -6.20 -19.85 1.78
C TYR A 270 -5.81 -19.29 3.14
N PHE A 271 -5.06 -20.09 3.88
CA PHE A 271 -4.53 -19.82 5.21
C PHE A 271 -3.01 -19.77 5.18
N ARG A 272 -2.43 -19.09 6.16
CA ARG A 272 -0.99 -19.10 6.42
C ARG A 272 -0.77 -19.50 7.86
N MET A 273 0.27 -20.31 8.09
CA MET A 273 0.73 -20.58 9.44
C MET A 273 1.55 -19.39 9.94
N VAL A 274 1.25 -18.94 11.15
CA VAL A 274 1.93 -17.81 11.78
C VAL A 274 2.38 -18.16 13.19
N ARG A 275 3.36 -17.42 13.69
CA ARG A 275 3.70 -17.43 15.12
C ARG A 275 3.09 -16.20 15.76
N SER A 276 2.34 -16.42 16.82
CA SER A 276 1.65 -15.37 17.57
C SER A 276 2.14 -15.33 19.02
N ARG A 277 2.11 -14.14 19.63
CA ARG A 277 2.26 -13.97 21.09
C ARG A 277 0.96 -14.25 21.83
N THR A 278 -0.17 -14.11 21.14
CA THR A 278 -1.51 -14.38 21.65
C THR A 278 -1.96 -15.81 21.32
N PRO A 279 -2.76 -16.45 22.19
CA PRO A 279 -3.30 -17.79 21.96
C PRO A 279 -4.48 -17.78 20.96
N PRO A 280 -4.90 -18.96 20.47
CA PRO A 280 -6.15 -19.14 19.70
C PRO A 280 -7.35 -18.40 20.30
N GLY A 281 -8.21 -17.84 19.44
CA GLY A 281 -9.40 -17.08 19.85
C GLY A 281 -9.14 -15.63 20.27
N GLN A 282 -7.89 -15.16 20.29
CA GLN A 282 -7.54 -13.74 20.46
C GLN A 282 -7.02 -13.14 19.15
N PRO A 283 -7.08 -11.81 18.97
CA PRO A 283 -6.45 -11.16 17.82
C PRO A 283 -4.97 -11.55 17.73
N ILE A 284 -4.53 -11.92 16.52
CA ILE A 284 -3.17 -12.39 16.26
C ILE A 284 -2.15 -11.27 16.52
N ASP A 285 -1.18 -11.53 17.38
CA ASP A 285 -0.02 -10.65 17.62
C ASP A 285 1.25 -11.31 17.05
N LEU A 286 1.58 -10.98 15.81
CA LEU A 286 2.62 -11.66 15.04
C LEU A 286 4.03 -11.49 15.63
N ILE A 287 4.74 -12.62 15.75
CA ILE A 287 6.18 -12.65 15.99
C ILE A 287 6.92 -12.52 14.64
N ALA A 288 7.08 -11.27 14.20
CA ALA A 288 7.76 -10.92 12.96
C ALA A 288 9.30 -10.91 13.12
N SER A 289 9.95 -12.04 12.86
CA SER A 289 11.42 -12.11 12.75
C SER A 289 11.88 -12.24 11.29
N ARG A 290 13.18 -12.00 11.05
CA ARG A 290 13.80 -12.18 9.72
C ARG A 290 13.84 -13.65 9.31
N ARG A 291 14.12 -14.53 10.27
CA ARG A 291 14.18 -15.99 10.09
C ARG A 291 13.00 -16.65 10.80
N PRO A 292 12.44 -17.74 10.25
CA PRO A 292 11.41 -18.52 10.91
C PRO A 292 11.88 -19.07 12.25
#